data_AF-A0A1I6RN32-F1
#
_entry.id   AF-A0A1I6RN32-F1
#
_cell.length_a   1.000
_cell.length_b   1.000
_cell.length_c   1.000
_cell.angle_alpha   90.00
_cell.angle_beta   90.00
_cell.angle_gamma   90.00
#
_symmetry.space_group_name_H-M   'P 1'
#
loop_
_entity.id
_entity.type
_entity.pdbx_description
1 polymer ?
#
loop_
_entity_poly.entity_id
_entity_poly.type
_entity_poly.pdbx_seq_one_letter_code
_entity_poly.pdbx_strand_id
1 'polypeptide(L)'
;MKKHVLFLLMPLTIVFMSACSHDTQSNEVNDARYNKLSNIQSINDIAIEIPENIFNSQKKNENINEDEMKQSIKNYLDYSWELSENIIPLSSTISDKNVTESDREKLQKLMDLAKKNNVNFHDFISNNNIPDDYQKPSKEIYEYISSSTALLLEMQQEIDKLSQNGNLLKTDFSFTKQFTKVNGRKQKEIEKFLNEKNIKTTIFNQQ
;
A
#
# COMPACT_ATOMS: atom_id res chain seq x y z
N MET A 1 -58.98 32.29 33.78
CA MET A 1 -57.74 32.81 34.41
C MET A 1 -56.63 31.80 34.17
N LYS A 2 -55.41 32.32 33.95
CA LYS A 2 -54.17 31.59 33.63
C LYS A 2 -53.86 30.47 34.64
N LYS A 3 -53.34 29.36 34.09
CA LYS A 3 -52.24 28.46 34.51
C LYS A 3 -52.04 28.20 36.02
N HIS A 4 -51.82 26.93 36.39
CA HIS A 4 -50.61 26.37 37.03
C HIS A 4 -50.92 24.93 37.47
N VAL A 5 -50.35 23.92 36.79
CA VAL A 5 -49.23 23.07 37.24
C VAL A 5 -49.55 22.30 38.54
N LEU A 6 -49.84 21.01 38.40
CA LEU A 6 -49.51 20.03 39.43
C LEU A 6 -48.83 18.82 38.78
N PHE A 7 -47.57 18.68 39.17
CA PHE A 7 -46.56 17.77 38.67
C PHE A 7 -46.84 16.36 39.22
N LEU A 8 -47.30 15.44 38.37
CA LEU A 8 -47.42 14.03 38.73
C LEU A 8 -46.10 13.35 38.39
N LEU A 9 -45.27 13.18 39.42
CA LEU A 9 -44.05 12.39 39.44
C LEU A 9 -44.36 10.97 38.96
N MET A 10 -43.93 10.64 37.74
CA MET A 10 -43.76 9.27 37.29
C MET A 10 -42.27 8.94 37.34
N PRO A 11 -41.82 7.89 38.03
CA PRO A 11 -40.42 7.53 38.06
C PRO A 11 -39.99 7.04 36.67
N LEU A 12 -39.09 7.80 36.04
CA LEU A 12 -38.37 7.40 34.83
C LEU A 12 -37.42 6.25 35.22
N THR A 13 -37.90 5.02 35.09
CA THR A 13 -37.04 3.83 35.18
C THR A 13 -36.10 3.83 33.99
N ILE A 14 -34.90 4.35 34.18
CA ILE A 14 -33.78 4.18 33.26
C ILE A 14 -33.40 2.71 33.33
N VAL A 15 -33.95 1.91 32.41
CA VAL A 15 -33.42 0.58 32.14
C VAL A 15 -32.08 0.79 31.47
N PHE A 16 -31.01 0.78 32.27
CA PHE A 16 -29.68 0.52 31.76
C PHE A 16 -29.70 -0.89 31.20
N MET A 17 -29.98 -1.03 29.90
CA MET A 17 -29.45 -2.16 29.17
C MET A 17 -27.93 -1.97 29.22
N SER A 18 -27.30 -2.64 30.16
CA SER A 18 -25.91 -3.05 30.04
C SER A 18 -25.83 -3.86 28.75
N ALA A 19 -25.66 -3.15 27.64
CA ALA A 19 -25.05 -3.73 26.46
C ALA A 19 -23.70 -4.21 26.98
N CYS A 20 -23.61 -5.53 27.17
CA CYS A 20 -22.34 -6.20 27.21
C CYS A 20 -21.61 -5.72 25.95
N SER A 21 -20.70 -4.78 26.14
CA SER A 21 -19.53 -4.68 25.28
C SER A 21 -19.00 -6.10 25.28
N HIS A 22 -19.26 -6.83 24.19
CA HIS A 22 -18.30 -7.85 23.84
C HIS A 22 -17.03 -7.04 23.67
N ASP A 23 -16.19 -7.10 24.70
CA ASP A 23 -14.77 -6.92 24.54
C ASP A 23 -14.37 -7.96 23.51
N THR A 24 -14.56 -7.63 22.23
CA THR A 24 -13.61 -8.03 21.22
C THR A 24 -12.34 -7.34 21.65
N GLN A 25 -11.67 -7.99 22.60
CA GLN A 25 -10.24 -8.10 22.63
C GLN A 25 -9.89 -8.35 21.17
N SER A 26 -9.58 -7.26 20.47
CA SER A 26 -8.81 -7.33 19.25
C SER A 26 -7.63 -8.17 19.68
N ASN A 27 -7.64 -9.43 19.25
CA ASN A 27 -6.42 -10.19 19.18
C ASN A 27 -5.59 -9.36 18.23
N GLU A 28 -4.81 -8.44 18.79
CA GLU A 28 -3.70 -7.81 18.15
C GLU A 28 -2.88 -8.98 17.66
N VAL A 29 -3.06 -9.28 16.37
CA VAL A 29 -2.40 -10.40 15.74
C VAL A 29 -0.94 -10.05 15.90
N ASN A 30 -0.23 -10.89 16.66
CA ASN A 30 1.23 -10.92 16.70
C ASN A 30 1.74 -11.31 15.30
N ASP A 31 1.54 -10.43 14.33
CA ASP A 31 2.11 -10.53 13.00
C ASP A 31 3.54 -10.00 13.14
N ALA A 32 4.50 -10.91 12.98
CA ALA A 32 5.92 -10.60 13.01
C ALA A 32 6.33 -9.49 12.01
N ARG A 33 5.48 -9.14 11.01
CA ARG A 33 5.70 -7.98 10.12
C ARG A 33 5.50 -6.63 10.79
N TYR A 34 4.48 -6.46 11.64
CA TYR A 34 4.35 -5.21 12.42
C TYR A 34 5.42 -5.12 13.50
N ASN A 35 6.01 -6.26 13.90
CA ASN A 35 7.18 -6.30 14.78
C ASN A 35 8.48 -5.77 14.16
N LYS A 36 8.57 -5.67 12.82
CA LYS A 36 9.67 -4.90 12.23
C LYS A 36 9.52 -3.41 12.50
N LEU A 37 8.31 -2.87 12.69
CA LEU A 37 8.11 -1.43 12.98
C LEU A 37 7.90 -1.13 14.47
N SER A 38 7.34 -2.06 15.24
CA SER A 38 7.00 -1.87 16.66
C SER A 38 8.19 -2.03 17.62
N ASN A 39 9.27 -2.70 17.21
CA ASN A 39 10.52 -2.82 17.98
C ASN A 39 11.65 -1.90 17.48
N ILE A 40 11.35 -0.99 16.56
CA ILE A 40 12.31 0.01 16.10
C ILE A 40 12.32 1.17 17.08
N GLN A 41 13.44 1.34 17.78
CA GLN A 41 13.67 2.48 18.66
C GLN A 41 13.97 3.77 17.86
N SER A 42 14.41 3.63 16.61
CA SER A 42 14.68 4.71 15.65
C SER A 42 14.73 4.17 14.21
N ILE A 43 14.12 4.86 13.23
CA ILE A 43 14.08 4.43 11.82
C ILE A 43 15.50 4.21 11.23
N ASN A 44 16.52 4.80 11.86
CA ASN A 44 17.94 4.59 11.57
C ASN A 44 18.43 3.14 11.80
N ASP A 45 17.68 2.30 12.50
CA ASP A 45 18.00 0.89 12.76
C ASP A 45 17.49 -0.05 11.65
N ILE A 46 16.76 0.46 10.65
CA ILE A 46 16.32 -0.33 9.50
C ILE A 46 17.49 -0.45 8.52
N ALA A 47 17.98 -1.68 8.32
CA ALA A 47 18.87 -1.98 7.20
C ALA A 47 18.12 -1.73 5.88
N ILE A 48 18.41 -0.59 5.23
CA ILE A 48 17.91 -0.27 3.89
C ILE A 48 18.82 -0.92 2.86
N GLU A 49 18.29 -1.96 2.23
CA GLU A 49 18.95 -2.72 1.18
C GLU A 49 18.35 -2.35 -0.18
N ILE A 50 19.19 -2.34 -1.20
CA ILE A 50 18.70 -2.18 -2.58
C ILE A 50 18.45 -3.59 -3.11
N PRO A 51 17.20 -3.97 -3.41
CA PRO A 51 16.90 -5.29 -3.96
C PRO A 51 17.74 -5.56 -5.20
N GLU A 52 18.32 -6.76 -5.27
CA GLU A 52 19.12 -7.18 -6.43
C GLU A 52 18.25 -7.47 -7.65
N ASN A 53 16.98 -7.81 -7.42
CA ASN A 53 16.07 -8.28 -8.43
C ASN A 53 14.81 -7.42 -8.54
N ILE A 54 14.30 -7.33 -9.76
CA ILE A 54 12.97 -6.82 -10.08
C ILE A 54 12.33 -7.79 -11.06
N PHE A 55 11.02 -7.69 -11.26
CA PHE A 55 10.32 -8.44 -12.29
C PHE A 55 10.96 -8.14 -13.65
N ASN A 56 11.28 -9.19 -14.39
CA ASN A 56 11.84 -9.09 -15.73
C ASN A 56 11.39 -10.30 -16.56
N SER A 57 10.99 -10.05 -17.79
CA SER A 57 10.71 -11.07 -18.80
C SER A 57 11.14 -10.54 -20.15
N GLN A 58 11.79 -11.38 -20.95
CA GLN A 58 12.18 -11.05 -22.32
C GLN A 58 11.13 -11.51 -23.35
N LYS A 59 10.05 -12.17 -22.89
CA LYS A 59 9.03 -12.75 -23.76
C LYS A 59 8.17 -11.68 -24.41
N LYS A 60 7.93 -11.86 -25.71
CA LYS A 60 7.11 -10.96 -26.52
C LYS A 60 6.37 -11.74 -27.59
N ASN A 61 5.08 -11.44 -27.76
CA ASN A 61 4.16 -12.11 -28.68
C ASN A 61 4.05 -13.62 -28.43
N GLU A 62 4.24 -14.07 -27.19
CA GLU A 62 4.14 -15.47 -26.80
C GLU A 62 2.78 -15.79 -26.16
N ASN A 63 2.41 -17.07 -26.18
CA ASN A 63 1.29 -17.59 -25.39
C ASN A 63 1.78 -17.93 -23.99
N ILE A 64 1.32 -17.21 -22.97
CA ILE A 64 1.66 -17.46 -21.58
C ILE A 64 0.62 -18.40 -20.98
N ASN A 65 1.06 -19.49 -20.37
CA ASN A 65 0.17 -20.42 -19.69
C ASN A 65 -0.18 -19.94 -18.28
N GLU A 66 -1.16 -20.61 -17.66
CA GLU A 66 -1.65 -20.25 -16.33
C GLU A 66 -0.56 -20.27 -15.25
N ASP A 67 0.28 -21.31 -15.22
CA ASP A 67 1.32 -21.46 -14.20
C ASP A 67 2.38 -20.36 -14.31
N GLU A 68 2.76 -20.00 -15.53
CA GLU A 68 3.68 -18.90 -15.79
C GLU A 68 3.06 -17.56 -15.40
N MET A 69 1.77 -17.33 -15.66
CA MET A 69 1.08 -16.12 -15.18
C MET A 69 1.03 -16.05 -13.66
N LYS A 70 0.73 -17.16 -12.96
CA LYS A 70 0.75 -17.21 -11.49
C LYS A 70 2.12 -16.81 -10.94
N GLN A 71 3.18 -17.40 -11.48
CA GLN A 71 4.54 -17.09 -11.05
C GLN A 71 4.93 -15.65 -11.37
N SER A 72 4.52 -15.13 -12.53
CA SER A 72 4.83 -13.76 -12.95
C SER A 72 4.17 -12.74 -12.05
N ILE A 73 2.89 -12.93 -11.73
CA ILE A 73 2.15 -12.07 -10.79
C ILE A 73 2.78 -12.13 -9.40
N LYS A 74 3.10 -13.33 -8.91
CA LYS A 74 3.76 -13.51 -7.62
C LYS A 74 5.08 -12.74 -7.56
N ASN A 75 5.96 -12.95 -8.53
CA ASN A 75 7.25 -12.27 -8.58
C ASN A 75 7.08 -10.75 -8.64
N TYR A 76 6.17 -10.25 -9.48
CA TYR A 76 5.90 -8.82 -9.59
C TYR A 76 5.46 -8.21 -8.26
N LEU A 77 4.51 -8.86 -7.57
CA LEU A 77 4.02 -8.40 -6.27
C LEU A 77 5.11 -8.48 -5.20
N ASP A 78 5.82 -9.60 -5.09
CA ASP A 78 6.86 -9.79 -4.08
C ASP A 78 8.01 -8.78 -4.24
N TYR A 79 8.49 -8.53 -5.46
CA TYR A 79 9.51 -7.50 -5.70
C TYR A 79 8.98 -6.09 -5.47
N SER A 80 7.71 -5.82 -5.77
CA SER A 80 7.09 -4.54 -5.43
C SER A 80 7.06 -4.30 -3.92
N TRP A 81 6.81 -5.36 -3.14
CA TRP A 81 6.82 -5.31 -1.68
C TRP A 81 8.20 -4.96 -1.15
N GLU A 82 9.19 -5.73 -1.58
CA GLU A 82 10.58 -5.60 -1.14
C GLU A 82 11.10 -4.18 -1.40
N LEU A 83 10.78 -3.62 -2.58
CA LEU A 83 11.08 -2.23 -2.89
C LEU A 83 10.35 -1.27 -1.95
N SER A 84 9.05 -1.47 -1.70
CA SER A 84 8.27 -0.60 -0.81
C SER A 84 8.75 -0.63 0.65
N GLU A 85 9.16 -1.79 1.16
CA GLU A 85 9.70 -1.95 2.52
C GLU A 85 11.01 -1.18 2.73
N ASN A 86 11.73 -0.85 1.65
CA ASN A 86 12.93 -0.04 1.68
C ASN A 86 12.67 1.44 1.36
N ILE A 87 11.74 1.73 0.44
CA ILE A 87 11.38 3.10 0.03
C ILE A 87 10.68 3.84 1.17
N ILE A 88 9.66 3.23 1.79
CA ILE A 88 8.82 3.88 2.80
C ILE A 88 9.68 4.40 3.98
N PRO A 89 10.48 3.56 4.66
CA PRO A 89 11.29 4.06 5.78
C PRO A 89 12.33 5.09 5.35
N LEU A 90 13.03 4.89 4.22
CA LEU A 90 14.04 5.85 3.76
C LEU A 90 13.43 7.20 3.36
N SER A 91 12.26 7.20 2.73
CA SER A 91 11.53 8.45 2.41
C SER A 91 11.06 9.18 3.67
N SER A 92 10.68 8.45 4.71
CA SER A 92 10.22 9.06 5.97
C SER A 92 11.32 9.80 6.74
N THR A 93 12.58 9.41 6.58
CA THR A 93 13.73 10.07 7.23
C THR A 93 14.31 11.20 6.40
N ILE A 94 13.93 11.39 5.14
CA ILE A 94 14.59 12.32 4.20
C ILE A 94 14.48 13.81 4.59
N SER A 95 13.57 14.13 5.51
CA SER A 95 13.41 15.46 6.10
C SER A 95 14.25 15.70 7.37
N ASP A 96 14.95 14.68 7.86
CA ASP A 96 15.79 14.77 9.04
C ASP A 96 17.07 15.55 8.77
N LYS A 97 17.53 16.29 9.78
CA LYS A 97 18.74 17.13 9.70
C LYS A 97 20.02 16.37 9.35
N ASN A 98 20.02 15.04 9.47
CA ASN A 98 21.19 14.18 9.29
C ASN A 98 21.19 13.42 7.96
N VAL A 99 20.25 13.69 7.05
CA VAL A 99 20.15 13.02 5.76
C VAL A 99 21.34 13.38 4.88
N THR A 100 22.01 12.35 4.36
CA THR A 100 23.16 12.49 3.48
C THR A 100 22.75 12.51 2.00
N GLU A 101 23.65 12.96 1.12
CA GLU A 101 23.42 12.84 -0.33
C GLU A 101 23.31 11.37 -0.77
N SER A 102 24.08 10.48 -0.15
CA SER A 102 24.02 9.04 -0.37
C SER A 102 22.62 8.47 -0.08
N ASP A 103 21.92 8.97 0.95
CA ASP A 103 20.55 8.55 1.26
C ASP A 103 19.56 9.00 0.17
N ARG A 104 19.73 10.22 -0.37
CA ARG A 104 18.93 10.73 -1.49
C ARG A 104 19.17 9.91 -2.75
N GLU A 105 20.43 9.62 -3.09
CA GLU A 105 20.79 8.79 -4.23
C GLU A 105 20.23 7.37 -4.10
N LYS A 106 20.31 6.78 -2.90
CA LYS A 106 19.74 5.46 -2.61
C LYS A 106 18.22 5.47 -2.77
N LEU A 107 17.52 6.47 -2.25
CA LEU A 107 16.07 6.61 -2.40
C LEU A 107 15.68 6.74 -3.88
N GLN A 108 16.38 7.59 -4.63
CA GLN A 108 16.17 7.78 -6.06
C GLN A 108 16.34 6.46 -6.81
N LYS A 109 17.41 5.71 -6.53
CA LYS A 109 17.65 4.39 -7.13
C LYS A 109 16.52 3.40 -6.83
N LEU A 110 16.04 3.33 -5.58
CA LEU A 110 14.92 2.47 -5.21
C LEU A 110 13.63 2.86 -5.95
N MET A 111 13.34 4.16 -6.07
CA MET A 111 12.18 4.65 -6.82
C MET A 111 12.26 4.29 -8.31
N ASP A 112 13.44 4.40 -8.91
CA ASP A 112 13.63 4.05 -10.32
C ASP A 112 13.52 2.53 -10.56
N LEU A 113 13.98 1.71 -9.61
CA LEU A 113 13.74 0.27 -9.64
C LEU A 113 12.24 -0.07 -9.54
N ALA A 114 11.48 0.61 -8.68
CA ALA A 114 10.02 0.42 -8.59
C ALA A 114 9.30 0.81 -9.89
N LYS A 115 9.68 1.92 -10.52
CA LYS A 115 9.15 2.30 -11.85
C LYS A 115 9.49 1.23 -12.89
N LYS A 116 10.74 0.76 -12.92
CA LYS A 116 11.18 -0.25 -13.88
C LYS A 116 10.47 -1.58 -13.68
N ASN A 117 10.26 -2.00 -12.43
CA ASN A 117 9.47 -3.19 -12.07
C ASN A 117 8.05 -3.11 -12.66
N ASN A 118 7.40 -1.96 -12.51
CA ASN A 118 6.06 -1.69 -13.05
C ASN A 118 6.03 -1.72 -14.58
N VAL A 119 7.00 -1.08 -15.25
CA VAL A 119 7.11 -1.08 -16.72
C VAL A 119 7.31 -2.50 -17.24
N ASN A 120 8.24 -3.25 -16.65
CA ASN A 120 8.53 -4.62 -17.06
C ASN A 120 7.29 -5.53 -16.96
N PHE A 121 6.52 -5.42 -15.87
CA PHE A 121 5.30 -6.21 -15.73
C PHE A 121 4.21 -5.76 -16.69
N HIS A 122 4.03 -4.45 -16.89
CA HIS A 122 3.08 -3.92 -17.87
C HIS A 122 3.40 -4.40 -19.29
N ASP A 123 4.67 -4.33 -19.68
CA ASP A 123 5.13 -4.78 -20.99
C ASP A 123 4.91 -6.28 -21.15
N PHE A 124 5.16 -7.08 -20.11
CA PHE A 124 4.91 -8.51 -20.13
C PHE A 124 3.43 -8.84 -20.36
N ILE A 125 2.50 -8.24 -19.62
CA ILE A 125 1.07 -8.52 -19.75
C ILE A 125 0.44 -7.92 -21.02
N SER A 126 1.04 -6.86 -21.57
CA SER A 126 0.50 -6.16 -22.75
C SER A 126 1.03 -6.71 -24.06
N ASN A 127 2.25 -7.25 -24.06
CA ASN A 127 2.90 -7.73 -25.29
C ASN A 127 2.81 -9.25 -25.47
N ASN A 128 2.16 -9.99 -24.57
CA ASN A 128 1.97 -11.43 -24.71
C ASN A 128 0.48 -11.78 -24.67
N ASN A 129 0.13 -12.94 -25.23
CA ASN A 129 -1.20 -13.50 -25.12
C ASN A 129 -1.31 -14.26 -23.80
N ILE A 130 -2.02 -13.67 -22.83
CA ILE A 130 -2.24 -14.24 -21.49
C ILE A 130 -3.66 -14.83 -21.39
N PRO A 131 -3.92 -15.80 -20.49
CA PRO A 131 -5.24 -16.41 -20.36
C PRO A 131 -6.32 -15.36 -20.08
N ASP A 132 -7.51 -15.54 -20.68
CA ASP A 132 -8.58 -14.54 -20.68
C ASP A 132 -9.01 -14.12 -19.26
N ASP A 133 -9.07 -15.08 -18.35
CA ASP A 133 -9.42 -14.87 -16.95
C ASP A 133 -8.30 -14.19 -16.12
N TYR A 134 -7.11 -14.02 -16.69
CA TYR A 134 -5.99 -13.26 -16.10
C TYR A 134 -5.88 -11.83 -16.66
N GLN A 135 -6.49 -11.52 -17.81
CA GLN A 135 -6.30 -10.22 -18.49
C GLN A 135 -6.72 -9.04 -17.61
N LYS A 136 -7.99 -9.04 -17.17
CA LYS A 136 -8.50 -7.95 -16.32
C LYS A 136 -7.80 -7.90 -14.95
N PRO A 137 -7.68 -9.01 -14.19
CA PRO A 137 -7.04 -8.97 -12.88
C PRO A 137 -5.57 -8.54 -12.93
N SER A 138 -4.79 -9.01 -13.93
CA SER A 138 -3.38 -8.60 -14.07
C SER A 138 -3.24 -7.11 -14.33
N LYS A 139 -4.15 -6.54 -15.14
CA LYS A 139 -4.21 -5.09 -15.36
C LYS A 139 -4.59 -4.34 -14.07
N GLU A 140 -5.56 -4.81 -13.31
CA GLU A 140 -5.97 -4.19 -12.04
C GLU A 140 -4.85 -4.24 -11.00
N ILE A 141 -4.10 -5.36 -10.93
CA ILE A 141 -2.90 -5.50 -10.11
C ILE A 141 -1.84 -4.46 -10.51
N TYR A 142 -1.50 -4.38 -11.80
CA TYR A 142 -0.57 -3.38 -12.32
C TYR A 142 -1.01 -1.96 -11.98
N GLU A 143 -2.27 -1.61 -12.25
CA GLU A 143 -2.79 -0.28 -11.98
C GLU A 143 -2.73 0.09 -10.49
N TYR A 144 -3.06 -0.86 -9.61
CA TYR A 144 -3.00 -0.64 -8.16
C TYR A 144 -1.57 -0.38 -7.68
N ILE A 145 -0.63 -1.25 -8.05
CA ILE A 145 0.77 -1.15 -7.61
C ILE A 145 1.44 0.08 -8.23
N SER A 146 1.28 0.32 -9.54
CA SER A 146 1.85 1.48 -10.21
C SER A 146 1.28 2.81 -9.70
N SER A 147 -0.01 2.88 -9.38
CA SER A 147 -0.62 4.06 -8.75
C SER A 147 -0.12 4.26 -7.33
N SER A 148 0.17 3.17 -6.59
CA SER A 148 0.79 3.24 -5.27
C SER A 148 2.23 3.78 -5.35
N THR A 149 3.02 3.31 -6.32
CA THR A 149 4.36 3.87 -6.60
C THR A 149 4.29 5.35 -6.99
N ALA A 150 3.31 5.73 -7.83
CA ALA A 150 3.11 7.11 -8.24
C ALA A 150 2.72 8.01 -7.07
N LEU A 151 1.84 7.53 -6.18
CA LEU A 151 1.46 8.24 -4.95
C LEU A 151 2.70 8.53 -4.08
N LEU A 152 3.56 7.54 -3.85
CA LEU A 152 4.80 7.72 -3.09
C LEU A 152 5.72 8.78 -3.74
N LEU A 153 5.86 8.75 -5.07
CA LEU A 153 6.69 9.70 -5.80
C LEU A 153 6.14 11.13 -5.72
N GLU A 154 4.82 11.28 -5.94
CA GLU A 154 4.14 12.58 -5.86
C GLU A 154 4.26 13.17 -4.45
N MET A 155 4.10 12.34 -3.40
CA MET A 155 4.31 12.77 -2.01
C MET A 155 5.75 13.22 -1.75
N GLN A 156 6.75 12.46 -2.23
CA GLN A 156 8.16 12.81 -2.07
C GLN A 156 8.49 14.16 -2.74
N GLN A 157 8.01 14.38 -3.96
CA GLN A 157 8.22 15.63 -4.68
C GLN A 157 7.62 16.84 -3.95
N GLU A 158 6.44 16.67 -3.36
CA GLU A 158 5.79 17.73 -2.58
C GLU A 158 6.55 18.02 -1.26
N ILE A 159 7.09 17.00 -0.60
CA ILE A 159 7.97 17.16 0.59
C ILE A 159 9.25 17.92 0.21
N ASP A 160 9.88 17.57 -0.90
CA ASP A 160 11.10 18.25 -1.36
C ASP A 160 10.84 19.72 -1.67
N LYS A 161 9.75 20.04 -2.39
CA LYS A 161 9.32 21.43 -2.64
C LYS A 161 9.06 22.18 -1.33
N LEU A 162 8.46 21.52 -0.35
CA LEU A 162 8.19 22.11 0.97
C LEU A 162 9.47 22.44 1.71
N SER A 163 10.46 21.56 1.68
CA SER A 163 11.77 21.79 2.32
C SER A 163 12.49 23.00 1.71
N GLN A 164 12.34 23.23 0.40
CA GLN A 164 12.98 24.33 -0.32
C GLN A 164 12.24 25.67 -0.15
N ASN A 165 10.91 25.65 -0.20
CA ASN A 165 10.09 26.87 -0.24
C ASN A 165 9.47 27.27 1.10
N GLY A 166 9.48 26.37 2.10
CA GLY A 166 8.92 26.59 3.44
C GLY A 166 7.41 26.85 3.49
N ASN A 167 6.68 26.61 2.40
CA ASN A 167 5.28 27.06 2.26
C ASN A 167 4.32 25.92 1.89
N LEU A 168 3.65 25.37 2.90
CA LEU A 168 2.61 24.33 2.81
C LEU A 168 1.40 24.74 1.95
N LEU A 169 1.12 26.03 1.82
CA LEU A 169 -0.05 26.53 1.10
C LEU A 169 0.13 26.54 -0.42
N LYS A 170 1.35 26.27 -0.92
CA LYS A 170 1.65 26.14 -2.36
C LYS A 170 1.77 24.69 -2.81
N THR A 171 1.61 23.74 -1.91
CA THR A 171 1.67 22.31 -2.18
C THR A 171 0.40 21.87 -2.91
N ASP A 172 0.54 21.33 -4.11
CA ASP A 172 -0.58 20.80 -4.88
C ASP A 172 -0.73 19.30 -4.54
N PHE A 173 -1.71 18.98 -3.69
CA PHE A 173 -2.05 17.62 -3.30
C PHE A 173 -2.85 16.88 -4.40
N SER A 174 -2.39 16.99 -5.64
CA SER A 174 -2.98 16.37 -6.84
C SER A 174 -2.92 14.83 -6.83
N PHE A 175 -2.31 14.22 -5.81
CA PHE A 175 -2.29 12.78 -5.61
C PHE A 175 -3.67 12.15 -5.35
N THR A 176 -4.71 12.97 -5.14
CA THR A 176 -6.11 12.50 -5.02
C THR A 176 -6.55 11.61 -6.17
N LYS A 177 -6.02 11.83 -7.38
CA LYS A 177 -6.27 10.97 -8.55
C LYS A 177 -5.87 9.51 -8.29
N GLN A 178 -4.80 9.27 -7.52
CA GLN A 178 -4.28 7.94 -7.22
C GLN A 178 -5.22 7.16 -6.29
N PHE A 179 -5.93 7.82 -5.38
CA PHE A 179 -6.86 7.15 -4.45
C PHE A 179 -8.05 6.47 -5.13
N THR A 180 -8.38 6.88 -6.37
CA THR A 180 -9.39 6.17 -7.17
C THR A 180 -8.92 4.77 -7.58
N LYS A 181 -7.60 4.57 -7.70
CA LYS A 181 -6.95 3.31 -8.05
C LYS A 181 -6.44 2.55 -6.82
N VAL A 182 -5.93 3.28 -5.82
CA VAL A 182 -5.36 2.75 -4.58
C VAL A 182 -6.37 2.90 -3.45
N ASN A 183 -7.23 1.91 -3.28
CA ASN A 183 -8.20 1.87 -2.17
C ASN A 183 -8.54 0.43 -1.76
N GLY A 184 -9.11 0.29 -0.57
CA GLY A 184 -9.41 -1.02 0.02
C GLY A 184 -10.38 -1.88 -0.80
N ARG A 185 -11.21 -1.29 -1.66
CA ARG A 185 -12.07 -2.06 -2.57
C ARG A 185 -11.24 -2.74 -3.65
N LYS A 186 -10.35 -1.99 -4.29
CA LYS A 186 -9.41 -2.51 -5.29
C LYS A 186 -8.45 -3.53 -4.72
N GLN A 187 -7.94 -3.28 -3.51
CA GLN A 187 -7.16 -4.27 -2.77
C GLN A 187 -7.93 -5.59 -2.58
N LYS A 188 -9.17 -5.54 -2.06
CA LYS A 188 -9.99 -6.75 -1.85
C LYS A 188 -10.30 -7.50 -3.15
N GLU A 189 -10.51 -6.79 -4.26
CA GLU A 189 -10.70 -7.40 -5.58
C GLU A 189 -9.45 -8.18 -6.01
N ILE A 190 -8.26 -7.62 -5.80
CA ILE A 190 -6.97 -8.27 -6.07
C ILE A 190 -6.78 -9.48 -5.14
N GLU A 191 -6.97 -9.32 -3.84
CA GLU A 191 -6.85 -10.40 -2.84
C GLU A 191 -7.76 -11.58 -3.17
N LYS A 192 -9.00 -11.32 -3.57
CA LYS A 192 -9.94 -12.35 -4.00
C LYS A 192 -9.40 -13.13 -5.20
N PHE A 193 -8.93 -12.44 -6.23
CA PHE A 193 -8.35 -13.09 -7.41
C PHE A 193 -7.12 -13.94 -7.06
N LEU A 194 -6.20 -13.40 -6.24
CA LEU A 194 -5.00 -14.13 -5.80
C LEU A 194 -5.37 -15.41 -5.04
N ASN A 195 -6.38 -15.34 -4.16
CA ASN A 195 -6.94 -16.50 -3.45
C ASN A 195 -7.53 -17.53 -4.41
N GLU A 196 -8.41 -17.11 -5.32
CA GLU A 196 -9.07 -17.99 -6.31
C GLU A 196 -8.04 -18.71 -7.20
N LYS A 197 -6.94 -18.05 -7.53
CA LYS A 197 -5.85 -18.60 -8.34
C LYS A 197 -4.75 -19.28 -7.53
N ASN A 198 -4.87 -19.36 -6.22
CA ASN A 198 -3.85 -19.91 -5.30
C ASN A 198 -2.47 -19.26 -5.47
N ILE A 199 -2.42 -17.96 -5.75
CA ILE A 199 -1.19 -17.18 -5.85
C ILE A 199 -0.86 -16.63 -4.47
N LYS A 200 0.12 -17.24 -3.81
CA LYS A 200 0.61 -16.79 -2.50
C LYS A 200 1.72 -15.75 -2.70
N THR A 201 1.55 -14.57 -2.15
CA THR A 201 2.50 -13.45 -2.24
C THR A 201 2.88 -12.94 -0.85
N THR A 202 3.98 -12.22 -0.74
CA THR A 202 4.40 -11.55 0.50
C THR A 202 3.54 -10.32 0.80
N ILE A 203 2.97 -9.70 -0.24
CA ILE A 203 1.93 -8.66 -0.12
C ILE A 203 0.58 -9.31 0.21
N PHE A 204 -0.22 -8.65 1.04
CA PHE A 204 -1.61 -9.02 1.35
C PHE A 204 -1.78 -10.38 2.02
N ASN A 205 -0.83 -10.81 2.88
CA ASN A 205 -0.93 -12.09 3.59
C ASN A 205 -2.37 -12.37 4.04
N GLN A 206 -2.92 -13.38 3.37
CA GLN A 206 -4.27 -13.86 3.50
C GLN A 206 -4.37 -14.48 4.90
N GLN A 207 -5.21 -13.89 5.76
CA GLN A 207 -5.65 -14.54 6.99
C GLN A 207 -6.62 -15.68 6.65
#